data_AF-A0A183NDQ8-F1
#
_entry.id   AF-A0A183NDQ8-F1
#
_cell.length_a   1.000
_cell.length_b   1.000
_cell.length_c   1.000
_cell.angle_alpha   90.00
_cell.angle_beta   90.00
_cell.angle_gamma   90.00
#
_symmetry.space_group_name_H-M   'P 1'
#
loop_
_entity.id
_entity.type
_entity.pdbx_description
1 polymer ?
#
loop_
_entity_poly.entity_id
_entity_poly.type
_entity_poly.pdbx_seq_one_letter_code
_entity_poly.pdbx_strand_id
1 'polypeptide(L)'
;QLTLVCHSFLYHSVLFRYLRFYLFNLFANGFSSKSHPSKTNGLDGIVVKSPKIPLPSKRQVKKLVQLIKLSEKPILLISSQAVLPPISAKETAVHVQNADYFWRPYLTIQADVGTTLRDLSLELQNSTNELNCSTEWLNILKSREIKQDEEIKLSCQVEGIEHNNPLSVLWKLEHYGLPTDSSEDSIIIADGGDFVGSAAYIVRPRQPLSWLDPGPFGTLGVGGGFALGAKLCRPNVSFYKLFIRDYI
;
A
#
# COMPACT_ATOMS: atom_id res chain seq x y z
N GLN A 1 -12.90 21.44 -7.30
CA GLN A 1 -11.66 21.79 -8.04
C GLN A 1 -10.56 20.79 -7.66
N LEU A 2 -10.21 19.87 -8.55
CA LEU A 2 -9.18 18.85 -8.30
C LEU A 2 -7.79 19.50 -8.41
N THR A 3 -6.98 19.45 -7.35
CA THR A 3 -5.62 20.02 -7.37
C THR A 3 -4.60 18.90 -7.35
N LEU A 4 -4.02 18.59 -8.52
CA LEU A 4 -2.88 17.68 -8.62
C LEU A 4 -1.60 18.48 -8.34
N VAL A 5 -0.87 18.14 -7.29
CA VAL A 5 0.42 18.80 -6.98
C VAL A 5 1.56 17.86 -7.39
N CYS A 6 2.07 18.02 -8.62
CA CYS A 6 3.34 17.43 -9.05
C CYS A 6 4.48 18.40 -8.72
N HIS A 7 5.50 17.96 -7.97
CA HIS A 7 6.55 18.85 -7.50
C HIS A 7 7.93 18.50 -8.10
N SER A 8 8.43 19.40 -8.95
CA SER A 8 9.88 19.58 -9.16
C SER A 8 10.37 21.02 -9.01
N PHE A 9 9.50 22.05 -8.93
CA PHE A 9 9.99 23.46 -8.93
C PHE A 9 9.32 24.52 -8.02
N LEU A 10 8.21 24.27 -7.32
CA LEU A 10 7.58 25.28 -6.43
C LEU A 10 8.10 25.26 -4.96
N TYR A 11 9.42 25.11 -4.79
CA TYR A 11 9.99 24.41 -3.64
C TYR A 11 9.81 25.04 -2.24
N HIS A 12 9.44 26.32 -2.06
CA HIS A 12 9.58 26.94 -0.72
C HIS A 12 8.41 27.69 -0.11
N SER A 13 7.60 28.49 -0.81
CA SER A 13 6.68 29.41 -0.08
C SER A 13 5.34 28.77 0.28
N VAL A 14 4.70 28.07 -0.66
CA VAL A 14 3.34 27.54 -0.48
C VAL A 14 3.35 26.26 0.34
N LEU A 15 4.29 25.33 0.08
CA LEU A 15 4.45 24.12 0.88
C LEU A 15 4.80 24.47 2.33
N PHE A 16 5.69 25.43 2.57
CA PHE A 16 6.05 25.85 3.92
C PHE A 16 4.89 26.57 4.62
N ARG A 17 4.08 27.36 3.89
CA ARG A 17 2.88 27.99 4.44
C ARG A 17 1.78 26.97 4.76
N TYR A 18 1.56 25.99 3.88
CA TYR A 18 0.62 24.89 4.09
C TYR A 18 1.07 23.98 5.24
N LEU A 19 2.32 23.54 5.25
CA LEU A 19 2.89 22.72 6.32
C LEU A 19 2.90 23.48 7.66
N ARG A 20 3.25 24.76 7.66
CA ARG A 20 3.19 25.60 8.87
C ARG A 20 1.75 25.71 9.35
N PHE A 21 0.80 26.05 8.49
CA PHE A 21 -0.62 26.11 8.87
C PHE A 21 -1.13 24.75 9.39
N TYR A 22 -0.77 23.66 8.73
CA TYR A 22 -1.20 22.31 9.08
C TYR A 22 -0.56 21.83 10.39
N LEU A 23 0.75 22.07 10.60
CA LEU A 23 1.44 21.75 11.86
C LEU A 23 0.93 22.59 13.04
N PHE A 24 0.66 23.88 12.83
CA PHE A 24 0.13 24.75 13.88
C PHE A 24 -1.31 24.40 14.28
N ASN A 25 -2.13 23.90 13.35
CA ASN A 25 -3.55 23.66 13.60
C ASN A 25 -3.88 22.19 13.93
N LEU A 26 -3.21 21.20 13.33
CA LEU A 26 -3.50 19.78 13.58
C LEU A 26 -2.94 19.31 14.93
N PHE A 27 -1.82 19.90 15.37
CA PHE A 27 -1.18 19.62 16.65
C PHE A 27 -1.30 20.80 17.63
N ALA A 28 -2.33 21.64 17.51
CA ALA A 28 -2.58 22.72 18.45
C ALA A 28 -2.56 22.17 19.88
N ASN A 29 -1.44 22.39 20.58
CA ASN A 29 -1.04 21.89 21.90
C ASN A 29 -0.43 20.47 22.03
N GLY A 30 -0.37 19.65 20.98
CA GLY A 30 0.23 18.30 21.03
C GLY A 30 1.74 18.29 21.28
N PHE A 31 2.41 19.38 20.90
CA PHE A 31 3.83 19.63 21.17
C PHE A 31 4.06 20.79 22.13
N SER A 32 3.04 21.18 22.91
CA SER A 32 3.28 22.15 23.99
C SER A 32 4.27 21.51 24.97
N SER A 33 5.51 21.99 24.93
CA SER A 33 6.57 21.60 25.83
C SER A 33 6.27 22.19 27.21
N LYS A 34 5.22 21.71 27.88
CA LYS A 34 5.29 21.66 29.34
C LYS A 34 6.34 20.59 29.62
N SER A 35 7.58 21.04 29.70
CA SER A 35 8.69 20.26 30.22
C SER A 35 8.21 19.63 31.52
N HIS A 36 7.96 18.33 31.48
CA HIS A 36 7.87 17.57 32.71
C HIS A 36 9.22 17.77 33.42
N PRO A 37 9.24 18.25 34.67
CA PRO A 37 10.49 18.45 35.38
C PRO A 37 11.21 17.10 35.42
N SER A 38 12.43 17.09 34.89
CA SER A 38 13.32 15.94 34.82
C SER A 38 13.52 15.35 36.23
N LYS A 39 12.72 14.33 36.55
CA LYS A 39 12.84 13.56 37.78
C LYS A 39 12.58 12.10 37.49
N THR A 40 13.41 11.47 36.67
CA THR A 40 13.48 10.00 36.60
C THR A 40 14.82 9.56 36.02
N ASN A 41 15.46 8.65 36.75
CA ASN A 41 16.75 8.04 36.43
C ASN A 41 16.66 7.16 35.18
N GLY A 42 16.88 7.73 33.99
CA GLY A 42 17.26 6.99 32.77
C GLY A 42 16.24 5.98 32.20
N LEU A 43 14.96 6.07 32.58
CA LEU A 43 13.91 5.09 32.21
C LEU A 43 12.75 5.68 31.39
N ASP A 44 12.86 6.93 30.91
CA ASP A 44 11.77 7.62 30.18
C ASP A 44 11.62 7.23 28.70
N GLY A 45 12.29 6.15 28.26
CA GLY A 45 12.02 5.54 26.96
C GLY A 45 10.93 4.49 27.10
N ILE A 46 9.89 4.54 26.25
CA ILE A 46 8.98 3.40 26.09
C ILE A 46 9.84 2.18 25.73
N VAL A 47 9.92 1.19 26.62
CA VAL A 47 10.68 -0.04 26.38
C VAL A 47 9.97 -0.85 25.30
N VAL A 48 10.40 -0.69 24.06
CA VAL A 48 9.92 -1.47 22.92
C VAL A 48 10.57 -2.85 22.97
N LYS A 49 9.81 -3.87 23.39
CA LYS A 49 10.27 -5.27 23.30
C LYS A 49 10.38 -5.66 21.83
N SER A 50 11.45 -6.39 21.48
CA SER A 50 11.58 -6.96 20.14
C SER A 50 10.39 -7.88 19.84
N PRO A 51 9.75 -7.75 18.66
CA PRO A 51 8.64 -8.62 18.31
C PRO A 51 9.13 -10.07 18.18
N LYS A 52 8.34 -11.01 18.68
CA LYS A 52 8.57 -12.43 18.42
C LYS A 52 8.03 -12.76 17.03
N ILE A 53 8.93 -12.92 16.07
CA ILE A 53 8.58 -13.18 14.67
C ILE A 53 8.55 -14.70 14.44
N PRO A 54 7.37 -15.31 14.18
CA PRO A 54 7.30 -16.73 13.86
C PRO A 54 7.94 -17.01 12.50
N LEU A 55 8.71 -18.09 12.40
CA LEU A 55 9.37 -18.50 11.16
C LEU A 55 8.68 -19.73 10.56
N PRO A 56 8.68 -19.89 9.23
CA PRO A 56 8.12 -21.07 8.60
C PRO A 56 8.96 -22.30 8.95
N SER A 57 8.31 -23.41 9.28
CA SER A 57 9.01 -24.69 9.41
C SER A 57 9.37 -25.25 8.04
N LYS A 58 10.49 -26.00 7.95
CA LYS A 58 10.86 -26.73 6.72
C LYS A 58 9.73 -27.62 6.19
N ARG A 59 8.94 -28.22 7.10
CA ARG A 59 7.78 -29.05 6.73
C ARG A 59 6.68 -28.23 6.05
N GLN A 60 6.39 -27.02 6.54
CA GLN A 60 5.42 -26.11 5.90
C GLN A 60 5.89 -25.69 4.51
N VAL A 61 7.17 -25.32 4.36
CA VAL A 61 7.74 -24.94 3.06
C VAL A 61 7.67 -26.09 2.06
N LYS A 62 8.07 -27.31 2.47
CA LYS A 62 7.96 -28.50 1.61
C LYS A 62 6.51 -28.79 1.20
N LYS A 63 5.55 -28.60 2.11
CA LYS A 63 4.13 -28.78 1.80
C LYS A 63 3.64 -27.74 0.78
N LEU A 64 4.08 -26.48 0.88
CA LEU A 64 3.80 -25.45 -0.13
C LEU A 64 4.38 -25.82 -1.50
N VAL A 65 5.64 -26.24 -1.55
CA VAL A 65 6.28 -26.70 -2.80
C VAL A 65 5.48 -27.82 -3.44
N GLN A 66 5.08 -28.82 -2.66
CA GLN A 66 4.26 -29.93 -3.14
C GLN A 66 2.90 -29.45 -3.66
N LEU A 67 2.26 -28.51 -2.98
CA LEU A 67 0.98 -27.96 -3.43
C LEU A 67 1.08 -27.21 -4.76
N ILE A 68 2.12 -26.41 -4.93
CA ILE A 68 2.38 -25.68 -6.18
C ILE A 68 2.63 -26.66 -7.33
N LYS A 69 3.43 -27.70 -7.09
CA LYS A 69 3.79 -28.69 -8.12
C LYS A 69 2.65 -29.59 -8.55
N LEU A 70 1.79 -29.98 -7.62
CA LEU A 70 0.67 -30.89 -7.88
C LEU A 70 -0.61 -30.15 -8.26
N SER A 71 -0.58 -28.82 -8.34
CA SER A 71 -1.77 -28.04 -8.65
C SER A 71 -2.09 -28.11 -10.14
N GLU A 72 -3.28 -28.62 -10.44
CA GLU A 72 -3.89 -28.52 -11.78
C GLU A 72 -4.76 -27.26 -11.92
N LYS A 73 -4.95 -26.51 -10.82
CA LYS A 73 -5.77 -25.31 -10.75
C LYS A 73 -4.95 -24.13 -10.21
N PRO A 74 -5.32 -22.88 -10.53
CA PRO A 74 -4.64 -21.72 -9.97
C PRO A 74 -4.67 -21.72 -8.43
N ILE A 75 -3.53 -21.44 -7.80
CA ILE A 75 -3.42 -21.26 -6.35
C ILE A 75 -3.53 -19.77 -6.05
N LEU A 76 -4.42 -19.42 -5.12
CA LEU A 76 -4.53 -18.06 -4.59
C LEU A 76 -3.82 -17.98 -3.24
N LEU A 77 -2.78 -17.15 -3.16
CA LEU A 77 -2.12 -16.79 -1.90
C LEU A 77 -2.80 -15.54 -1.33
N ILE A 78 -3.31 -15.65 -0.11
CA ILE A 78 -4.01 -14.54 0.56
C ILE A 78 -3.30 -14.25 1.88
N SER A 79 -2.96 -12.97 2.10
CA SER A 79 -2.46 -12.52 3.40
C SER A 79 -3.62 -12.36 4.38
N SER A 80 -3.37 -12.52 5.67
CA SER A 80 -4.41 -12.35 6.69
C SER A 80 -5.06 -10.96 6.66
N GLN A 81 -4.31 -9.92 6.29
CA GLN A 81 -4.78 -8.54 6.20
C GLN A 81 -5.77 -8.33 5.05
N ALA A 82 -5.74 -9.15 4.00
CA ALA A 82 -6.70 -9.07 2.90
C ALA A 82 -8.08 -9.62 3.25
N VAL A 83 -8.22 -10.28 4.41
CA VAL A 83 -9.38 -11.11 4.75
C VAL A 83 -10.15 -10.59 5.95
N LEU A 84 -9.57 -9.67 6.72
CA LEU A 84 -10.06 -9.37 8.06
C LEU A 84 -10.58 -7.95 8.20
N PRO A 85 -11.71 -7.76 8.89
CA PRO A 85 -12.06 -6.44 9.41
C PRO A 85 -10.95 -5.95 10.36
N PRO A 86 -10.85 -4.64 10.65
CA PRO A 86 -9.82 -4.10 11.52
C PRO A 86 -10.03 -4.52 12.98
N ILE A 87 -9.56 -5.73 13.31
CA ILE A 87 -9.65 -6.37 14.62
C ILE A 87 -8.23 -6.57 15.19
N SER A 88 -8.13 -6.88 16.49
CA SER A 88 -6.83 -7.02 17.14
C SER A 88 -6.00 -8.16 16.55
N ALA A 89 -4.66 -8.08 16.56
CA ALA A 89 -3.79 -9.13 16.01
C ALA A 89 -4.05 -10.54 16.59
N LYS A 90 -4.53 -10.61 17.84
CA LYS A 90 -4.94 -11.88 18.48
C LYS A 90 -6.22 -12.42 17.87
N GLU A 91 -7.22 -11.58 17.65
CA GLU A 91 -8.46 -11.95 16.96
C GLU A 91 -8.20 -12.26 15.48
N THR A 92 -7.32 -11.52 14.81
CA THR A 92 -6.84 -11.81 13.45
C THR A 92 -6.31 -13.23 13.34
N ALA A 93 -5.41 -13.63 14.24
CA ALA A 93 -4.87 -15.00 14.25
C ALA A 93 -5.96 -16.06 14.43
N VAL A 94 -6.94 -15.79 15.30
CA VAL A 94 -8.10 -16.68 15.53
C VAL A 94 -9.01 -16.74 14.30
N HIS A 95 -9.27 -15.63 13.61
CA HIS A 95 -10.12 -15.62 12.40
C HIS A 95 -9.44 -16.29 11.20
N VAL A 96 -8.13 -16.17 11.05
CA VAL A 96 -7.37 -16.96 10.05
C VAL A 96 -7.48 -18.46 10.34
N GLN A 97 -7.55 -18.84 11.62
CA GLN A 97 -7.78 -20.24 12.03
C GLN A 97 -9.25 -20.66 11.86
N ASN A 98 -10.20 -19.73 12.03
CA ASN A 98 -11.64 -19.93 11.92
C ASN A 98 -12.21 -19.49 10.55
N ALA A 99 -11.39 -19.49 9.50
CA ALA A 99 -11.76 -18.97 8.18
C ALA A 99 -13.00 -19.65 7.57
N ASP A 100 -13.40 -20.81 8.12
CA ASP A 100 -14.62 -21.59 7.82
C ASP A 100 -15.93 -20.80 7.64
N TYR A 101 -16.02 -19.56 8.15
CA TYR A 101 -17.20 -18.71 7.97
C TYR A 101 -17.26 -17.98 6.61
N PHE A 102 -16.11 -17.70 5.98
CA PHE A 102 -16.03 -16.96 4.71
C PHE A 102 -15.30 -17.73 3.60
N TRP A 103 -14.28 -18.55 3.93
CA TRP A 103 -13.49 -19.34 2.98
C TRP A 103 -12.63 -20.41 3.70
N ARG A 104 -12.44 -21.59 3.12
CA ARG A 104 -11.60 -22.64 3.72
C ARG A 104 -10.20 -22.67 3.09
N PRO A 105 -9.15 -22.15 3.75
CA PRO A 105 -7.78 -22.28 3.25
C PRO A 105 -7.37 -23.75 3.25
N TYR A 106 -6.76 -24.21 2.15
CA TYR A 106 -6.17 -25.55 2.10
C TYR A 106 -4.96 -25.69 3.04
N LEU A 107 -4.18 -24.61 3.18
CA LEU A 107 -3.01 -24.56 4.06
C LEU A 107 -2.90 -23.18 4.70
N THR A 108 -2.82 -23.14 6.03
CA THR A 108 -2.54 -21.94 6.82
C THR A 108 -1.12 -22.02 7.38
N ILE A 109 -0.39 -20.91 7.28
CA ILE A 109 0.97 -20.78 7.81
C ILE A 109 1.03 -19.48 8.60
N GLN A 110 1.22 -19.60 9.91
CA GLN A 110 1.49 -18.47 10.80
C GLN A 110 3.00 -18.27 10.87
N ALA A 111 3.54 -17.46 9.96
CA ALA A 111 4.95 -17.13 9.88
C ALA A 111 5.15 -15.76 9.23
N ASP A 112 6.36 -15.21 9.35
CA ASP A 112 6.80 -14.06 8.57
C ASP A 112 6.67 -14.33 7.06
N VAL A 113 5.97 -13.44 6.36
CA VAL A 113 5.65 -13.61 4.94
C VAL A 113 6.92 -13.52 4.09
N GLY A 114 7.80 -12.56 4.38
CA GLY A 114 9.04 -12.36 3.63
C GLY A 114 9.95 -13.59 3.69
N THR A 115 10.17 -14.10 4.90
CA THR A 115 10.94 -15.33 5.13
C THR A 115 10.29 -16.54 4.47
N THR A 116 8.96 -16.66 4.56
CA THR A 116 8.21 -17.77 3.93
C THR A 116 8.35 -17.78 2.42
N LEU A 117 8.21 -16.62 1.76
CA LEU A 117 8.34 -16.52 0.31
C LEU A 117 9.79 -16.76 -0.15
N ARG A 118 10.78 -16.25 0.60
CA ARG A 118 12.20 -16.52 0.33
C ARG A 118 12.51 -18.00 0.39
N ASP A 119 12.17 -18.66 1.49
CA ASP A 119 12.49 -20.07 1.71
C ASP A 119 11.74 -20.96 0.71
N LEU A 120 10.49 -20.60 0.37
CA LEU A 120 9.74 -21.23 -0.72
C LEU A 120 10.46 -21.10 -2.07
N SER A 121 10.92 -19.90 -2.41
CA SER A 121 11.62 -19.64 -3.67
C SER A 121 12.90 -20.48 -3.79
N LEU A 122 13.69 -20.56 -2.72
CA LEU A 122 14.91 -21.38 -2.67
C LEU A 122 14.60 -22.87 -2.86
N GLU A 123 13.59 -23.40 -2.17
CA GLU A 123 13.19 -24.80 -2.30
C GLU A 123 12.59 -25.13 -3.69
N LEU A 124 11.90 -24.18 -4.31
CA LEU A 124 11.41 -24.33 -5.68
C LEU A 124 12.57 -24.38 -6.70
N GLN A 125 13.57 -23.52 -6.55
CA GLN A 125 14.77 -23.49 -7.41
C GLN A 125 15.62 -24.76 -7.29
N ASN A 126 15.76 -25.31 -6.09
CA ASN A 126 16.50 -26.56 -5.86
C ASN A 126 15.81 -27.80 -6.43
N SER A 127 14.59 -27.66 -6.90
CA SER A 127 13.77 -28.77 -7.33
C SER A 127 13.86 -28.96 -8.84
N THR A 128 14.19 -30.17 -9.29
CA THR A 128 14.55 -30.48 -10.70
C THR A 128 13.38 -30.49 -11.68
N ASN A 129 12.14 -30.30 -11.22
CA ASN A 129 10.96 -30.30 -12.09
C ASN A 129 10.60 -28.86 -12.43
N GLU A 130 10.43 -28.58 -13.71
CA GLU A 130 9.93 -27.28 -14.19
C GLU A 130 8.56 -26.98 -13.58
N LEU A 131 8.41 -25.75 -13.08
CA LEU A 131 7.12 -25.22 -12.68
C LEU A 131 6.29 -24.99 -13.93
N ASN A 132 5.18 -25.71 -14.07
CA ASN A 132 4.24 -25.51 -15.16
C ASN A 132 3.25 -24.40 -14.79
N CYS A 133 3.45 -23.21 -15.34
CA CYS A 133 2.46 -22.14 -15.29
C CYS A 133 1.79 -22.04 -16.66
N SER A 134 0.47 -22.25 -16.72
CA SER A 134 -0.29 -22.18 -17.98
C SER A 134 -0.16 -20.78 -18.61
N THR A 135 0.46 -20.73 -19.79
CA THR A 135 0.56 -19.50 -20.60
C THR A 135 -0.80 -19.03 -21.08
N GLU A 136 -1.72 -19.96 -21.36
CA GLU A 136 -3.11 -19.67 -21.69
C GLU A 136 -3.81 -18.93 -20.54
N TRP A 137 -3.66 -19.41 -19.31
CA TRP A 137 -4.22 -18.76 -18.14
C TRP A 137 -3.64 -17.35 -17.94
N LEU A 138 -2.32 -17.19 -18.07
CA LEU A 138 -1.68 -15.89 -18.00
C LEU A 138 -2.18 -14.92 -19.08
N ASN A 139 -2.42 -15.42 -20.29
CA ASN A 139 -2.96 -14.61 -21.38
C ASN A 139 -4.41 -14.18 -21.11
N ILE A 140 -5.24 -15.05 -20.51
CA ILE A 140 -6.59 -14.68 -20.05
C ILE A 140 -6.53 -13.54 -19.03
N LEU A 141 -5.64 -13.63 -18.04
CA LEU A 141 -5.47 -12.57 -17.02
C LEU A 141 -5.04 -11.24 -17.65
N LYS A 142 -3.99 -11.26 -18.48
CA LYS A 142 -3.52 -10.06 -19.19
C LYS A 142 -4.61 -9.45 -20.07
N SER A 143 -5.40 -10.27 -20.75
CA SER A 143 -6.49 -9.79 -21.62
C SER A 143 -7.58 -9.08 -20.80
N ARG A 144 -7.86 -9.56 -19.58
CA ARG A 144 -8.81 -8.91 -18.67
C ARG A 144 -8.26 -7.59 -18.12
N GLU A 145 -6.97 -7.54 -17.76
CA GLU A 145 -6.31 -6.30 -17.34
C GLU A 145 -6.34 -5.25 -18.45
N ILE A 146 -5.99 -5.62 -19.70
CA ILE A 146 -6.04 -4.73 -20.86
C ILE A 146 -7.47 -4.21 -21.08
N LYS A 147 -8.46 -5.10 -21.05
CA LYS A 147 -9.86 -4.71 -21.22
C LYS A 147 -10.31 -3.72 -20.13
N GLN A 148 -9.92 -3.95 -18.88
CA GLN A 148 -10.24 -3.05 -17.78
C GLN A 148 -9.57 -1.67 -17.97
N ASP A 149 -8.30 -1.65 -18.39
CA ASP A 149 -7.60 -0.40 -18.70
C ASP A 149 -8.26 0.37 -19.86
N GLU A 150 -8.79 -0.33 -20.87
CA GLU A 150 -9.56 0.26 -21.97
C GLU A 150 -10.90 0.86 -21.50
N GLU A 151 -11.64 0.16 -20.65
CA GLU A 151 -12.90 0.64 -20.05
C GLU A 151 -12.66 1.91 -19.20
N ILE A 152 -11.58 1.93 -18.42
CA ILE A 152 -11.14 3.11 -17.65
C ILE A 152 -10.80 4.26 -18.60
N LYS A 153 -10.03 3.99 -19.67
CA LYS A 153 -9.64 5.01 -20.65
C LYS A 153 -10.85 5.66 -21.33
N LEU A 154 -11.85 4.87 -21.71
CA LEU A 154 -13.11 5.38 -22.26
C LEU A 154 -13.84 6.26 -21.24
N SER A 155 -13.90 5.82 -19.98
CA SER A 155 -14.50 6.58 -18.89
C SER A 155 -13.80 7.92 -18.63
N CYS A 156 -12.51 8.03 -18.95
CA CYS A 156 -11.74 9.28 -18.85
C CYS A 156 -12.06 10.31 -19.96
N GLN A 157 -12.65 9.89 -21.08
CA GLN A 157 -12.97 10.76 -22.21
C GLN A 157 -14.31 11.48 -22.05
N VAL A 158 -15.14 11.05 -21.09
CA VAL A 158 -16.39 11.73 -20.75
C VAL A 158 -16.04 13.07 -20.09
N GLU A 159 -16.36 14.17 -20.75
CA GLU A 159 -16.19 15.51 -20.20
C GLU A 159 -17.16 15.71 -19.03
N GLY A 160 -16.66 16.28 -17.93
CA GLY A 160 -17.53 16.68 -16.84
C GLY A 160 -18.24 17.98 -17.18
N ILE A 161 -19.48 18.12 -16.71
CA ILE A 161 -20.36 19.25 -17.05
C ILE A 161 -19.78 20.59 -16.55
N GLU A 162 -19.27 20.63 -15.31
CA GLU A 162 -18.72 21.85 -14.69
C GLU A 162 -17.25 21.71 -14.24
N HIS A 163 -16.76 20.48 -14.08
CA HIS A 163 -15.44 20.18 -13.52
C HIS A 163 -14.73 19.08 -14.29
N ASN A 164 -13.40 19.06 -14.25
CA ASN A 164 -12.61 17.99 -14.84
C ASN A 164 -13.02 16.64 -14.27
N ASN A 165 -13.17 15.65 -15.16
CA ASN A 165 -13.37 14.26 -14.78
C ASN A 165 -12.15 13.78 -13.95
N PRO A 166 -12.33 13.32 -12.70
CA PRO A 166 -11.22 12.92 -11.84
C PRO A 166 -10.41 11.75 -12.41
N LEU A 167 -11.06 10.83 -13.13
CA LEU A 167 -10.39 9.72 -13.80
C LEU A 167 -9.44 10.22 -14.89
N SER A 168 -9.85 11.25 -15.64
CA SER A 168 -9.00 11.86 -16.67
C SER A 168 -7.71 12.46 -16.10
N VAL A 169 -7.75 12.96 -14.86
CA VAL A 169 -6.58 13.51 -14.17
C VAL A 169 -5.66 12.39 -13.69
N LEU A 170 -6.21 11.34 -13.09
CA LEU A 170 -5.46 10.16 -12.67
C LEU A 170 -4.79 9.46 -13.86
N TRP A 171 -5.51 9.33 -14.97
CA TRP A 171 -4.99 8.77 -16.21
C TRP A 171 -3.81 9.57 -16.76
N LYS A 172 -3.95 10.91 -16.80
CA LYS A 172 -2.87 11.79 -17.24
C LYS A 172 -1.66 11.73 -16.30
N LEU A 173 -1.88 11.63 -14.99
CA LEU A 173 -0.78 11.45 -14.04
C LEU A 173 -0.03 10.14 -14.32
N GLU A 174 -0.72 9.01 -14.42
CA GLU A 174 -0.09 7.70 -14.64
C GLU A 174 0.77 7.68 -15.92
N HIS A 175 0.24 8.24 -17.01
CA HIS A 175 0.87 8.10 -18.34
C HIS A 175 1.85 9.23 -18.69
N TYR A 176 1.73 10.40 -18.05
CA TYR A 176 2.54 11.57 -18.41
C TYR A 176 3.18 12.29 -17.22
N GLY A 177 2.72 12.04 -15.99
CA GLY A 177 3.19 12.77 -14.80
C GLY A 177 4.08 11.96 -13.86
N LEU A 178 3.93 10.63 -13.85
CA LEU A 178 4.78 9.72 -13.07
C LEU A 178 5.96 9.22 -13.89
N PRO A 179 7.09 8.89 -13.20
CA PRO A 179 8.18 8.20 -13.85
C PRO A 179 7.73 6.91 -14.51
N THR A 180 8.30 6.60 -15.67
CA THR A 180 8.03 5.36 -16.40
C THR A 180 8.95 4.22 -15.95
N ASP A 181 10.12 4.55 -15.39
CA ASP A 181 11.08 3.58 -14.87
C ASP A 181 11.13 3.58 -13.34
N SER A 182 11.38 2.41 -12.78
CA SER A 182 11.70 2.14 -11.38
C SER A 182 13.00 2.77 -10.88
N SER A 183 13.87 3.27 -11.77
CA SER A 183 15.11 3.97 -11.39
C SER A 183 14.85 5.35 -10.76
N GLU A 184 13.68 5.93 -11.02
CA GLU A 184 13.24 7.19 -10.42
C GLU A 184 12.37 6.93 -9.18
N ASP A 185 12.95 7.22 -8.02
CA ASP A 185 12.32 6.99 -6.74
C ASP A 185 11.18 8.00 -6.50
N SER A 186 9.95 7.48 -6.47
CA SER A 186 8.73 8.29 -6.29
C SER A 186 7.76 7.64 -5.32
N ILE A 187 7.19 8.45 -4.44
CA ILE A 187 6.17 8.05 -3.47
C ILE A 187 4.85 8.75 -3.80
N ILE A 188 3.80 7.94 -3.92
CA ILE A 188 2.43 8.39 -4.14
C ILE A 188 1.70 8.34 -2.81
N ILE A 189 1.05 9.46 -2.46
CA ILE A 189 0.28 9.61 -1.23
C ILE A 189 -1.15 9.92 -1.64
N ALA A 190 -2.07 9.00 -1.38
CA ALA A 190 -3.47 9.14 -1.71
C ALA A 190 -4.31 9.45 -0.45
N ASP A 191 -5.11 10.50 -0.51
CA ASP A 191 -5.95 10.97 0.60
C ASP A 191 -7.26 11.56 0.05
N GLY A 192 -8.40 10.95 0.39
CA GLY A 192 -9.73 11.35 -0.08
C GLY A 192 -10.55 10.15 -0.52
N GLY A 193 -11.77 10.00 0.00
CA GLY A 193 -12.60 8.77 -0.06
C GLY A 193 -12.60 8.00 -1.39
N ASP A 194 -13.63 8.20 -2.21
CA ASP A 194 -13.78 7.44 -3.48
C ASP A 194 -12.67 7.74 -4.50
N PHE A 195 -11.98 8.87 -4.33
CA PHE A 195 -10.84 9.24 -5.15
C PHE A 195 -9.64 8.33 -4.97
N VAL A 196 -9.32 7.93 -3.74
CA VAL A 196 -8.26 6.94 -3.46
C VAL A 196 -8.63 5.60 -4.10
N GLY A 197 -9.90 5.19 -4.02
CA GLY A 197 -10.39 3.99 -4.69
C GLY A 197 -10.16 4.03 -6.19
N SER A 198 -10.55 5.12 -6.84
CA SER A 198 -10.31 5.34 -8.28
C SER A 198 -8.82 5.39 -8.63
N ALA A 199 -8.01 6.05 -7.80
CA ALA A 199 -6.57 6.15 -7.98
C ALA A 199 -5.89 4.78 -7.89
N ALA A 200 -6.33 3.89 -7.00
CA ALA A 200 -5.78 2.55 -6.85
C ALA A 200 -5.98 1.64 -8.08
N TYR A 201 -7.00 1.94 -8.93
CA TYR A 201 -7.21 1.23 -10.20
C TYR A 201 -6.40 1.79 -11.37
N ILE A 202 -5.92 3.04 -11.27
CA ILE A 202 -5.32 3.76 -12.41
C ILE A 202 -3.83 3.99 -12.22
N VAL A 203 -3.43 4.41 -11.02
CA VAL A 203 -2.08 4.86 -10.72
C VAL A 203 -1.25 3.70 -10.18
N ARG A 204 -0.08 3.46 -10.77
CA ARG A 204 0.76 2.30 -10.43
C ARG A 204 2.08 2.74 -9.76
N PRO A 205 2.31 2.43 -8.46
CA PRO A 205 3.60 2.68 -7.83
C PRO A 205 4.72 1.88 -8.51
N ARG A 206 5.89 2.51 -8.73
CA ARG A 206 7.03 1.86 -9.41
C ARG A 206 7.90 0.99 -8.50
N GLN A 207 7.71 1.08 -7.18
CA GLN A 207 8.50 0.34 -6.19
C GLN A 207 7.66 -0.11 -4.99
N PRO A 208 8.10 -1.15 -4.25
CA PRO A 208 7.53 -1.47 -2.95
C PRO A 208 7.59 -0.27 -1.99
N LEU A 209 6.60 -0.16 -1.10
CA LEU A 209 6.51 0.90 -0.09
C LEU A 209 6.45 2.32 -0.68
N SER A 210 5.97 2.46 -1.93
CA SER A 210 5.86 3.75 -2.61
C SER A 210 4.42 4.21 -2.85
N TRP A 211 3.46 3.53 -2.22
CA TRP A 211 2.05 3.94 -2.13
C TRP A 211 1.65 4.05 -0.66
N LEU A 212 1.10 5.20 -0.27
CA LEU A 212 0.62 5.48 1.08
C LEU A 212 -0.81 5.98 1.01
N ASP A 213 -1.72 5.29 1.69
CA ASP A 213 -3.16 5.58 1.68
C ASP A 213 -3.76 5.38 3.08
N PRO A 214 -5.02 5.74 3.34
CA PRO A 214 -5.59 5.65 4.67
C PRO A 214 -5.81 4.21 5.18
N GLY A 215 -5.49 3.20 4.37
CA GLY A 215 -5.62 1.79 4.70
C GLY A 215 -7.05 1.39 5.04
N PRO A 216 -7.24 0.30 5.80
CA PRO A 216 -8.55 -0.29 6.07
C PRO A 216 -9.48 0.62 6.90
N PHE A 217 -8.93 1.61 7.60
CA PHE A 217 -9.73 2.55 8.39
C PHE A 217 -10.29 3.73 7.59
N GLY A 218 -9.81 3.95 6.36
CA GLY A 218 -10.30 5.04 5.52
C GLY A 218 -10.18 6.43 6.17
N THR A 219 -9.20 6.64 7.06
CA THR A 219 -9.01 7.88 7.80
C THR A 219 -8.71 9.05 6.86
N LEU A 220 -9.66 9.97 6.71
CA LEU A 220 -9.47 11.17 5.89
C LEU A 220 -8.48 12.15 6.53
N GLY A 221 -7.67 12.81 5.70
CA GLY A 221 -6.71 13.82 6.12
C GLY A 221 -5.32 13.30 6.45
N VAL A 222 -5.04 12.00 6.25
CA VAL A 222 -3.71 11.40 6.52
C VAL A 222 -2.60 11.94 5.62
N GLY A 223 -2.95 12.49 4.45
CA GLY A 223 -1.97 12.78 3.39
C GLY A 223 -0.96 13.85 3.76
N GLY A 224 -1.30 14.80 4.64
CA GLY A 224 -0.35 15.80 5.15
C GLY A 224 0.72 15.17 6.04
N GLY A 225 0.30 14.37 7.02
CA GLY A 225 1.22 13.68 7.92
C GLY A 225 2.10 12.66 7.20
N PHE A 226 1.52 11.90 6.27
CA PHE A 226 2.25 10.93 5.47
C PHE A 226 3.31 11.59 4.59
N ALA A 227 3.00 12.74 3.97
CA ALA A 227 3.97 13.47 3.17
C ALA A 227 5.18 13.93 3.98
N LEU A 228 4.93 14.45 5.19
CA LEU A 228 6.01 14.85 6.09
C LEU A 228 6.84 13.65 6.55
N GLY A 229 6.19 12.58 7.03
CA GLY A 229 6.88 11.38 7.50
C GLY A 229 7.70 10.71 6.40
N ALA A 230 7.14 10.59 5.21
CA ALA A 230 7.84 10.00 4.08
C ALA A 230 9.02 10.86 3.61
N LYS A 231 8.91 12.19 3.60
CA LYS A 231 10.03 13.09 3.28
C LYS A 231 11.15 13.04 4.32
N LEU A 232 10.82 12.84 5.60
CA LEU A 232 11.80 12.64 6.66
C LEU A 232 12.55 11.31 6.50
N CYS A 233 11.85 10.23 6.16
CA CYS A 233 12.46 8.90 5.96
C CYS A 233 13.24 8.79 4.65
N ARG A 234 12.76 9.45 3.57
CA ARG A 234 13.34 9.40 2.23
C ARG A 234 13.45 10.83 1.66
N PRO A 235 14.47 11.61 2.04
CA PRO A 235 14.58 13.02 1.67
C PRO A 235 14.74 13.30 0.17
N ASN A 236 15.32 12.36 -0.58
CA ASN A 236 15.71 12.57 -1.98
C ASN A 236 14.65 12.14 -3.01
N VAL A 237 13.50 11.64 -2.56
CA VAL A 237 12.49 11.07 -3.48
C VAL A 237 11.48 12.11 -3.90
N SER A 238 10.93 11.90 -5.10
CA SER A 238 9.84 12.71 -5.66
C SER A 238 8.52 12.30 -5.00
N PHE A 239 7.67 13.27 -4.66
CA PHE A 239 6.41 13.02 -3.99
C PHE A 239 5.24 13.50 -4.83
N TYR A 240 4.22 12.64 -4.94
CA TYR A 240 2.97 12.93 -5.62
C TYR A 240 1.84 12.79 -4.62
N LYS A 241 1.24 13.92 -4.22
CA LYS A 241 0.08 13.93 -3.32
C LYS A 241 -1.20 13.99 -4.15
N LEU A 242 -1.97 12.93 -4.09
CA LEU A 242 -3.31 12.79 -4.65
C LEU A 242 -4.33 13.14 -3.57
N PHE A 243 -4.99 14.29 -3.71
CA PHE A 243 -6.07 14.63 -2.80
C PHE A 243 -7.21 15.40 -3.48
N ILE A 244 -8.42 15.19 -2.97
CA ILE A 244 -9.56 16.05 -3.24
C ILE A 244 -9.69 17.04 -2.09
N ARG A 245 -9.81 18.32 -2.42
CA ARG A 245 -10.25 19.32 -1.46
C ARG A 245 -11.75 19.49 -1.64
N ASP A 246 -12.50 18.99 -0.67
CA ASP A 246 -13.90 19.39 -0.53
C ASP A 246 -13.90 20.85 -0.07
N TYR A 247 -14.47 21.73 -0.90
CA TYR A 247 -14.83 23.07 -0.45
C TYR A 247 -16.08 22.89 0.42
N ILE A 248 -15.90 22.89 1.74
CA ILE A 248 -16.94 23.34 2.67
C ILE A 248 -16.80 24.86 2.77
#